data_AF-A0ABD0QWB0-F1
#
_entry.id   AF-A0ABD0QWB0-F1
#
_cell.length_a   1.000
_cell.length_b   1.000
_cell.length_c   1.000
_cell.angle_alpha   90.00
_cell.angle_beta   90.00
_cell.angle_gamma   90.00
#
_symmetry.space_group_name_H-M   'P 1'
#
loop_
_entity.id
_entity.type
_entity.pdbx_description
1 polymer ?
#
loop_
_entity_poly.entity_id
_entity_poly.type
_entity_poly.pdbx_seq_one_letter_code
_entity_poly.pdbx_strand_id
1 'polypeptide(L)' 'TVDIHKEKVARREIGILTTNKNTSRTHKIIAPANPERPVRYIRKPIDYSLLDDVGHGVK' A
#
# COMPACT_ATOMS: atom_id res chain seq x y z
N THR A 1 49.13 12.63 1.72
CA THR A 1 48.41 12.17 2.94
C THR A 1 47.63 13.29 3.61
N VAL A 2 48.13 14.52 3.63
CA VAL A 2 47.47 15.71 4.19
C VAL A 2 46.13 16.02 3.49
N ASP A 3 46.05 15.96 2.16
CA ASP A 3 44.82 16.30 1.44
C ASP A 3 43.65 15.37 1.79
N ILE A 4 43.94 14.07 1.93
CA ILE A 4 42.96 13.06 2.38
C ILE A 4 42.48 13.38 3.79
N HIS A 5 43.38 13.81 4.68
CA HIS A 5 43.02 14.19 6.05
C HIS A 5 42.14 15.44 6.06
N LYS A 6 42.50 16.47 5.28
CA LYS A 6 41.72 17.71 5.15
C LYS A 6 40.31 17.43 4.61
N GLU A 7 40.18 16.58 3.60
CA GLU A 7 38.88 16.18 3.06
C GLU A 7 38.03 15.40 4.08
N LYS A 8 38.63 14.49 4.86
CA LYS A 8 37.90 13.75 5.91
C LYS A 8 37.37 14.66 7.01
N VAL A 9 38.15 15.67 7.42
CA VAL A 9 37.71 16.67 8.40
C VAL A 9 36.53 17.47 7.83
N ALA A 10 36.65 17.97 6.60
CA ALA A 10 35.56 18.72 5.95
C ALA A 10 34.27 17.88 5.81
N ARG A 11 34.38 16.60 5.40
CA ARG A 11 33.21 15.70 5.32
C ARG A 11 32.59 15.39 6.67
N ARG A 12 33.38 15.32 7.74
CA ARG A 12 32.86 15.13 9.10
C ARG A 12 32.06 16.34 9.57
N GLU A 13 32.54 17.56 9.26
CA GLU A 13 31.85 18.80 9.62
C GLU A 13 30.49 18.92 8.90
N ILE A 14 30.45 18.72 7.58
CA ILE A 14 29.18 18.76 6.84
C ILE A 14 28.26 17.60 7.22
N GLY A 15 28.83 16.44 7.58
CA GLY A 15 28.09 15.25 8.01
C GLY A 15 27.17 15.48 9.21
N ILE A 16 27.55 16.37 10.15
CA ILE A 16 26.74 16.72 11.34
C ILE A 16 25.42 17.38 10.95
N LEU A 17 25.41 18.11 9.83
CA LEU A 17 24.24 18.83 9.33
C LEU A 17 23.40 17.99 8.34
N THR A 18 23.77 16.74 8.11
CA THR A 18 23.07 15.84 7.19
C THR A 18 22.38 14.72 7.93
N THR A 19 21.30 14.22 7.33
CA THR A 19 20.63 12.98 7.75
C THR A 19 20.28 12.17 6.51
N ASN A 20 19.95 10.89 6.70
CA ASN A 20 19.57 10.02 5.60
C ASN A 20 18.29 10.54 4.93
N LYS A 21 18.32 10.68 3.60
CA LYS A 21 17.10 10.85 2.81
C LYS A 21 16.50 9.48 2.57
N ASN A 22 15.40 9.18 3.25
CA ASN A 22 14.67 7.93 3.06
C ASN A 22 13.90 7.97 1.74
N THR A 23 14.60 7.71 0.64
CA THR A 23 13.99 7.60 -0.69
C THR A 23 13.65 6.14 -0.97
N SER A 24 12.36 5.82 -0.92
CA SER A 24 11.84 4.53 -1.39
C SER A 24 11.52 4.63 -2.89
N ARG A 25 11.59 3.50 -3.59
CA ARG A 25 11.22 3.39 -5.00
C ARG A 25 10.10 2.37 -5.12
N THR A 26 8.99 2.79 -5.71
CA THR A 26 7.82 1.93 -5.93
C THR A 26 7.45 1.88 -7.42
N HIS A 27 6.70 0.86 -7.81
CA HIS A 27 6.14 0.77 -9.15
C HIS A 27 4.97 1.74 -9.31
N LYS A 28 4.74 2.23 -10.54
CA LYS A 28 3.62 3.14 -10.86
C LYS A 28 2.25 2.50 -10.66
N ILE A 29 2.17 1.18 -10.88
CA ILE A 29 0.96 0.38 -10.69
C ILE A 29 1.38 -0.84 -9.88
N ILE A 30 0.66 -1.10 -8.78
CA ILE A 30 0.82 -2.28 -7.95
C ILE A 30 -0.55 -2.96 -7.95
N ALA A 31 -0.67 -4.07 -8.68
CA ALA A 31 -1.89 -4.87 -8.69
C ALA A 31 -2.08 -5.55 -7.32
N PRO A 32 -3.33 -5.76 -6.87
CA PRO A 32 -3.59 -6.53 -5.67
C PRO A 32 -3.07 -7.98 -5.82
N ALA A 33 -2.65 -8.59 -4.71
CA ALA A 33 -2.13 -9.96 -4.71
C ALA A 33 -3.16 -11.00 -5.18
N ASN A 34 -4.44 -10.75 -4.91
CA ASN A 34 -5.55 -11.58 -5.38
C ASN A 34 -6.46 -10.74 -6.30
N PRO A 35 -6.44 -10.97 -7.62
CA PRO A 35 -7.36 -10.31 -8.53
C PRO A 35 -8.80 -10.81 -8.30
N GLU A 36 -9.77 -9.91 -8.48
CA GLU A 36 -11.19 -10.27 -8.39
C GLU A 36 -11.53 -11.33 -9.44
N ARG A 37 -12.22 -12.39 -9.02
CA ARG A 37 -12.66 -13.45 -9.95
C ARG A 37 -13.87 -12.94 -10.73
N PRO A 38 -13.87 -13.06 -12.06
CA PRO A 38 -15.04 -12.68 -12.85
C PRO A 38 -16.26 -13.53 -12.46
N VAL A 39 -17.35 -12.86 -12.09
CA VAL A 39 -18.62 -13.52 -11.75
C VAL A 39 -19.55 -13.46 -12.96
N ARG A 40 -20.05 -14.63 -13.39
CA ARG A 40 -21.03 -14.70 -14.48
C ARG A 40 -22.41 -14.24 -14.01
N TYR A 41 -23.07 -13.43 -14.81
CA TYR A 41 -24.47 -13.05 -14.57
C TYR A 41 -25.39 -14.27 -14.58
N ILE A 42 -26.32 -14.32 -13.62
CA ILE A 42 -27.38 -15.34 -13.52
C ILE A 42 -28.70 -14.61 -13.20
N ARG A 43 -29.73 -14.84 -14.01
CA ARG A 43 -31.08 -14.34 -13.73
C ARG A 43 -31.63 -15.06 -12.52
N LYS A 44 -32.07 -14.31 -11.51
CA LYS A 44 -32.80 -14.83 -10.35
C LYS A 44 -34.15 -14.10 -10.26
N PRO A 45 -35.26 -14.81 -10.00
CA PRO A 45 -36.55 -14.15 -9.73
C PRO A 45 -36.47 -13.30 -8.45
N ILE A 46 -37.42 -12.39 -8.26
CA ILE A 46 -37.54 -11.62 -7.02
C ILE A 46 -37.89 -12.60 -5.90
N ASP A 47 -37.06 -12.64 -4.86
CA ASP A 47 -37.29 -13.43 -3.66
C ASP A 47 -37.69 -12.49 -2.52
N TYR A 48 -38.97 -12.54 -2.14
CA TYR A 48 -39.50 -11.71 -1.05
C TYR A 48 -39.12 -12.25 0.34
N SER A 49 -38.65 -13.50 0.42
CA SER A 49 -38.29 -14.16 1.68
C SER A 49 -36.81 -14.00 2.07
N LEU A 50 -36.00 -13.38 1.21
CA LEU A 50 -34.54 -13.28 1.35
C LEU A 50 -34.09 -12.56 2.64
N LEU A 51 -34.97 -11.77 3.24
CA LEU A 51 -34.70 -11.01 4.46
C LEU A 51 -35.54 -11.47 5.65
N ASP A 52 -36.30 -12.56 5.54
CA ASP A 52 -37.19 -13.04 6.61
C ASP A 52 -36.40 -13.44 7.87
N ASP A 53 -35.14 -13.84 7.72
CA ASP A 53 -34.26 -14.21 8.83
C ASP A 53 -33.50 -12.98 9.41
N VAL A 54 -33.69 -11.78 8.84
CA VAL A 54 -33.02 -10.55 9.27
C VAL A 54 -33.95 -9.72 10.15
N GLY A 55 -33.76 -9.79 11.47
CA GLY A 55 -34.51 -9.00 12.45
C GLY A 55 -35.75 -9.72 12.96
N HIS A 56 -36.93 -9.08 12.86
CA HIS A 56 -38.22 -9.64 13.29
C HIS A 56 -39.08 -9.97 12.06
N GLY A 57 -38.62 -10.93 11.25
CA GLY A 57 -39.32 -11.31 10.04
C GLY A 57 -40.67 -11.99 10.29
N VAL A 58 -41.53 -11.95 9.28
CA VAL A 58 -42.86 -12.57 9.25
C VAL A 58 -42.94 -13.42 7.99
N LYS A 59 -43.36 -14.68 8.14
CA LYS A 59 -43.54 -15.64 7.04
C LYS A 59 -45.00 -15.73 6.59
#